data_AF-A0A662DQI3-F1
#
_entry.id   AF-A0A662DQI3-F1
#
_cell.length_a   1.000
_cell.length_b   1.000
_cell.length_c   1.000
_cell.angle_alpha   90.00
_cell.angle_beta   90.00
_cell.angle_gamma   90.00
#
_symmetry.space_group_name_H-M   'P 1'
#
loop_
_entity.id
_entity.type
_entity.pdbx_description
1 polymer ?
#
loop_
_entity_poly.entity_id
_entity_poly.type
_entity_poly.pdbx_seq_one_letter_code
_entity_poly.pdbx_strand_id
1 'polypeptide(L)' 'AMVTAEDGQGRQFPLTVIHLDENIVRLDGNHPFAGKDLVFDLTVSKVEGIKTAAATADSGGRSATAP' A
#
# COMPACT_ATOMS: atom_id res chain seq x y z
N ALA A 1 -14.48 23.43 5.63
CA ALA A 1 -13.07 23.81 5.79
C ALA A 1 -12.21 22.54 5.85
N MET A 2 -10.94 22.61 5.44
CA MET A 2 -10.01 21.48 5.47
C MET A 2 -8.99 21.69 6.59
N VAL A 3 -8.73 20.63 7.36
CA VAL A 3 -7.79 20.63 8.49
C VAL A 3 -6.85 19.43 8.31
N THR A 4 -5.61 19.55 8.76
CA THR A 4 -4.64 18.44 8.73
C THR A 4 -4.37 17.99 10.16
N ALA A 5 -4.34 16.67 10.37
CA ALA A 5 -3.96 16.06 11.64
C ALA A 5 -2.73 15.16 11.46
N GLU A 6 -2.05 14.83 12.56
CA GLU A 6 -0.89 13.95 12.60
C GLU A 6 -1.23 12.69 13.40
N ASP A 7 -0.84 11.51 12.91
CA ASP A 7 -0.98 10.27 13.66
C ASP A 7 0.22 10.00 14.60
N GLY A 8 0.15 8.94 15.42
CA GLY A 8 1.21 8.60 16.36
C GLY A 8 2.56 8.20 15.72
N GLN A 9 2.64 8.15 14.39
CA GLN A 9 3.86 7.89 13.62
C GLN A 9 4.36 9.13 12.89
N GLY A 10 3.76 10.30 13.12
CA GLY A 10 4.15 11.56 12.49
C GLY A 10 3.58 11.75 11.08
N ARG A 11 2.68 10.89 10.62
CA ARG A 11 2.09 11.01 9.28
C ARG A 11 0.92 11.98 9.32
N GLN A 12 0.95 12.95 8.42
CA GLN A 12 -0.13 13.91 8.23
C GLN A 12 -1.25 13.36 7.34
N PHE A 13 -2.50 13.61 7.72
CA PHE A 13 -3.67 13.23 6.92
C PHE A 13 -4.76 14.31 6.95
N PRO A 14 -5.52 14.44 5.86
CA PRO A 14 -6.55 15.47 5.74
C PRO A 14 -7.85 15.07 6.44
N LEU A 15 -8.53 16.08 6.99
CA LEU A 15 -9.85 15.99 7.61
C LEU A 15 -10.76 17.09 7.03
N THR A 16 -12.03 16.76 6.84
CA THR A 16 -13.06 17.73 6.41
C THR A 16 -13.94 18.11 7.59
N VAL A 17 -14.11 19.41 7.83
CA VAL A 17 -15.10 19.87 8.82
C VAL A 17 -16.50 19.68 8.25
N ILE A 18 -17.32 18.87 8.91
CA ILE A 18 -18.71 18.57 8.49
C ILE A 18 -19.75 19.25 9.38
N HIS A 19 -19.39 19.62 10.61
CA HIS A 19 -20.27 20.36 11.50
C HIS A 19 -19.50 21.19 12.51
N LEU A 20 -20.07 22.34 12.89
CA LEU A 20 -19.51 23.25 13.86
C LEU A 20 -20.58 23.62 14.88
N ASP A 21 -20.33 23.30 16.14
CA ASP A 21 -21.11 23.73 17.30
C ASP A 21 -20.27 24.70 18.16
N GLU A 22 -20.86 25.26 19.21
CA GLU A 22 -20.20 26.23 20.10
C GLU A 22 -18.91 25.68 20.73
N ASN A 23 -18.92 24.40 21.13
CA ASN A 23 -17.81 23.79 21.89
C ASN A 23 -17.17 22.60 21.17
N ILE A 24 -17.79 22.09 20.10
CA ILE A 24 -17.32 20.88 19.42
C ILE A 24 -17.31 21.06 17.91
N VAL A 25 -16.35 20.39 17.27
CA VAL A 25 -16.24 20.33 15.80
C VAL A 25 -16.34 18.87 15.39
N ARG A 26 -17.22 18.56 14.44
CA ARG A 26 -17.29 17.21 13.86
C ARG A 26 -16.47 17.18 12.58
N LEU A 27 -15.55 16.22 12.53
CA LEU A 27 -14.61 16.04 11.44
C LEU A 27 -14.88 14.72 10.72
N ASP A 28 -14.74 14.73 9.40
CA ASP A 28 -14.77 13.54 8.55
C ASP A 28 -13.35 13.19 8.11
N GLY A 29 -12.93 11.98 8.45
CA GLY A 29 -11.63 11.39 8.08
C GLY A 29 -11.73 10.32 7.01
N ASN A 30 -12.88 10.19 6.34
CA ASN A 30 -12.99 9.31 5.19
C ASN A 30 -12.07 9.79 4.07
N HIS A 31 -11.49 8.83 3.33
CA HIS A 31 -10.73 9.14 2.14
C HIS A 31 -11.61 9.91 1.14
N PRO A 32 -11.08 10.84 0.32
CA PRO A 32 -11.88 11.63 -0.64
C PRO A 32 -12.75 10.81 -1.62
N PHE A 33 -12.41 9.53 -1.79
CA PHE A 33 -13.08 8.60 -2.69
C PHE A 33 -13.88 7.50 -1.97
N ALA A 34 -14.05 7.59 -0.66
CA ALA A 34 -14.83 6.62 0.10
C ALA A 34 -16.29 6.54 -0.41
N GLY A 35 -16.80 5.31 -0.56
CA GLY A 35 -18.16 5.05 -1.03
C GLY A 35 -18.42 5.32 -2.51
N LYS A 36 -17.37 5.60 -3.30
CA LYS A 36 -17.49 5.78 -4.76
C LYS A 36 -17.01 4.53 -5.48
N ASP A 37 -17.69 4.18 -6.56
CA ASP A 37 -17.16 3.23 -7.54
C ASP A 37 -16.05 3.91 -8.34
N LEU A 38 -14.85 3.34 -8.31
CA LEU A 38 -13.69 3.87 -9.01
C LEU A 38 -13.35 2.96 -10.18
N VAL A 39 -13.45 3.51 -11.39
CA VAL A 39 -13.04 2.83 -12.63
C VAL A 39 -11.68 3.39 -13.04
N PHE A 40 -10.69 2.51 -13.13
CA PHE A 40 -9.35 2.85 -13.61
C PHE A 40 -9.08 2.09 -14.90
N ASP A 41 -8.66 2.81 -15.93
CA ASP A 41 -8.01 2.21 -17.10
C ASP A 41 -6.51 2.19 -16.85
N LEU A 42 -5.94 1.00 -16.71
CA LEU A 42 -4.54 0.81 -16.34
C LEU A 42 -3.78 0.15 -17.47
N THR A 43 -2.61 0.70 -17.79
CA THR A 43 -1.62 0.07 -18.67
C THR A 43 -0.40 -0.30 -17.85
N VAL A 44 0.00 -1.57 -17.92
CA VAL A 44 1.25 -2.03 -17.30
C VAL A 44 2.41 -1.49 -18.12
N SER A 45 3.19 -0.56 -17.54
CA SER A 45 4.33 0.06 -18.23
C SER A 45 5.61 -0.79 -18.13
N LYS A 46 5.90 -1.33 -16.94
CA LYS A 46 7.06 -2.18 -16.66
C LYS A 46 6.82 -2.98 -15.39
N VAL A 47 7.33 -4.20 -15.36
CA VAL A 47 7.42 -5.02 -14.14
C VAL A 47 8.91 -5.23 -13.85
N GLU A 48 9.33 -4.92 -12.62
CA GLU A 48 10.73 -5.09 -12.18
C GLU A 48 10.81 -6.07 -11.01
N GLY A 49 11.87 -6.89 -11.02
CA GLY A 49 12.11 -7.90 -10.00
C GLY A 49 11.26 -9.15 -10.17
N ILE A 50 11.92 -10.26 -10.52
CA ILE A 50 11.43 -11.58 -10.12
C ILE A 50 12.38 -12.02 -9.02
N LYS A 51 11.88 -12.11 -7.78
CA LYS A 51 12.62 -12.85 -6.74
C LYS A 51 12.45 -14.32 -7.07
N THR A 52 13.19 -14.81 -8.05
CA THR A 52 13.40 -16.24 -8.22
C THR A 52 14.08 -16.69 -6.94
N ALA A 53 13.39 -17.51 -6.15
CA ALA A 53 14.06 -18.20 -5.05
C ALA A 53 15.31 -18.83 -5.65
N ALA A 54 16.47 -18.42 -5.12
CA ALA A 54 17.78 -18.81 -5.60
C ALA A 54 17.75 -20.30 -5.97
N ALA A 55 18.25 -20.63 -7.15
CA ALA A 55 18.57 -21.99 -7.53
C ALA A 55 19.31 -22.63 -6.35
N THR A 56 18.61 -23.47 -5.60
CA THR A 56 19.22 -24.32 -4.60
C THR A 56 20.19 -25.17 -5.37
N ALA A 57 21.47 -24.94 -5.10
CA ALA A 57 22.59 -25.65 -5.66
C ALA A 57 22.32 -27.16 -5.65
N ASP A 58 22.10 -27.74 -6.83
CA ASP A 58 22.42 -29.14 -7.05
C ASP A 58 23.87 -29.20 -7.53
N SER A 59 24.79 -29.13 -6.56
CA SER A 59 26.13 -29.68 -6.69
C SER A 59 26.19 -31.01 -5.94
N GLY A 60 25.26 -31.93 -6.21
CA GLY A 60 25.32 -33.31 -5.81
C GLY A 60 26.11 -34.11 -6.85
N GLY A 61 27.35 -34.48 -6.51
CA GLY A 61 28.24 -35.24 -7.37
C GLY A 61 27.60 -36.54 -7.86
N ARG A 62 27.51 -36.71 -9.18
CA ARG A 62 27.35 -38.02 -9.80
C ARG A 62 28.64 -38.80 -9.61
N SER A 63 28.73 -39.60 -8.55
CA SER A 63 29.69 -40.70 -8.49
C SER A 63 29.18 -41.79 -9.43
N ALA A 64 29.71 -41.80 -10.65
CA ALA A 64 29.57 -42.93 -11.55
C ALA A 64 30.54 -44.02 -11.07
N THR A 65 30.06 -44.95 -10.26
CA THR A 65 30.74 -46.24 -10.08
C THR A 65 30.48 -47.06 -11.33
N ALA A 66 31.55 -47.31 -12.10
CA ALA A 66 31.54 -48.22 -13.24
C ALA A 66 31.38 -49.68 -12.77
N PRO A 67 30.62 -50.53 -13.48
CA PRO A 67 30.85 -51.96 -13.51
C PRO A 67 32.03 -52.33 -14.43
#